data_AF-A0AAE0VZL5-F1
#
_entry.id   AF-A0AAE0VZL5-F1
#
_cell.length_a   1.000
_cell.length_b   1.000
_cell.length_c   1.000
_cell.angle_alpha   90.00
_cell.angle_beta   90.00
_cell.angle_gamma   90.00
#
_symmetry.space_group_name_H-M   'P 1'
#
loop_
_entity.id
_entity.type
_entity.pdbx_description
1 polymer ?
#
loop_
_entity_poly.entity_id
_entity_poly.type
_entity_poly.pdbx_seq_one_letter_code
_entity_poly.pdbx_strand_id
1 'polypeptide(L)'
;MQHQLVGEETRFNIWLQKGSASEPENAAFVFDARFNFASDKNTIVCNNRKGGSWGSEERHAHSFPFALGETFKIKIKVHHDQYQIQVGSHDVATFHHKMPIDEVDTLRIDGHVELHDVKVKD
;
A
#
# COMPACT_ATOMS: atom_id res chain seq x y z
N MET A 1 -30.00 -19.58 -6.70
CA MET A 1 -29.36 -18.30 -6.32
C MET A 1 -28.39 -17.96 -7.43
N GLN A 2 -28.51 -16.78 -8.05
CA GLN A 2 -27.54 -16.31 -9.04
C GLN A 2 -26.42 -15.60 -8.28
N HIS A 3 -25.20 -16.12 -8.40
CA HIS A 3 -24.00 -15.41 -8.01
C HIS A 3 -23.31 -14.97 -9.29
N GLN A 4 -23.20 -13.67 -9.50
CA GLN A 4 -22.39 -13.11 -10.56
C GLN A 4 -20.97 -12.97 -10.03
N LEU A 5 -19.98 -13.48 -10.77
CA LEU A 5 -18.59 -13.08 -10.57
C LEU A 5 -18.52 -11.60 -10.95
N VAL A 6 -18.48 -10.72 -9.95
CA VAL A 6 -18.06 -9.33 -10.15
C VAL A 6 -16.58 -9.41 -10.56
N GLY A 7 -16.20 -8.75 -11.66
CA GLY A 7 -14.94 -8.99 -12.39
C GLY A 7 -13.70 -9.14 -11.50
N GLU A 8 -12.71 -9.88 -11.98
CA GLU A 8 -11.51 -10.28 -11.21
C GLU A 8 -10.97 -9.14 -10.35
N GLU A 9 -10.95 -9.37 -9.03
CA GLU A 9 -10.38 -8.43 -8.10
C GLU A 9 -8.87 -8.30 -8.38
N THR A 10 -8.43 -7.07 -8.61
CA THR A 10 -7.04 -6.77 -8.98
C THR A 10 -6.51 -5.66 -8.08
N ARG A 11 -5.48 -6.00 -7.31
CA ARG A 11 -4.77 -5.09 -6.41
C ARG A 11 -3.37 -5.59 -6.10
N PHE A 12 -2.49 -4.69 -5.72
CA PHE A 12 -1.23 -5.00 -5.06
C PHE A 12 -1.05 -4.11 -3.82
N ASN A 13 -0.26 -4.58 -2.87
CA ASN A 13 -0.01 -3.84 -1.64
C ASN A 13 1.46 -3.89 -1.23
N ILE A 14 1.85 -2.88 -0.45
CA ILE A 14 3.17 -2.72 0.12
C ILE A 14 3.00 -2.49 1.62
N TRP A 15 3.69 -3.29 2.41
CA TRP A 15 3.67 -3.25 3.86
C TRP A 15 5.01 -2.80 4.39
N LEU A 16 4.98 -1.85 5.32
CA LEU A 16 6.06 -1.52 6.22
C LEU A 16 5.68 -2.06 7.59
N GLN A 17 6.26 -3.19 7.96
CA GLN A 17 5.87 -3.97 9.14
C GLN A 17 7.06 -4.35 10.02
N LYS A 18 6.72 -4.85 11.22
CA LYS A 18 7.67 -5.45 12.15
C LYS A 18 7.65 -6.97 12.02
N GLY A 19 8.82 -7.55 11.76
CA GLY A 19 9.00 -8.97 11.48
C GLY A 19 8.36 -9.43 10.17
N SER A 20 8.57 -10.70 9.85
CA SER A 20 8.17 -11.31 8.56
C SER A 20 6.91 -12.17 8.66
N ALA A 21 6.07 -11.98 9.68
CA ALA A 21 4.82 -12.72 9.81
C ALA A 21 3.88 -12.40 8.62
N SER A 22 3.21 -13.44 8.09
CA SER A 22 2.21 -13.27 7.03
C SER A 22 0.97 -12.52 7.52
N GLU A 23 0.67 -12.61 8.82
CA GLU A 23 -0.36 -11.85 9.51
C GLU A 23 0.29 -11.09 10.68
N PRO A 24 0.94 -9.95 10.41
CA PRO A 24 1.64 -9.22 11.46
C PRO A 24 0.62 -8.57 12.40
N GLU A 25 0.90 -8.59 13.72
CA GLU A 25 0.13 -7.78 14.66
C GLU A 25 0.29 -6.28 14.37
N ASN A 26 1.47 -5.88 13.86
CA ASN A 26 1.89 -4.50 13.72
C ASN A 26 2.42 -4.24 12.31
N ALA A 27 1.76 -3.32 11.61
CA ALA A 27 2.19 -2.75 10.34
C ALA A 27 2.05 -1.23 10.43
N ALA A 28 3.18 -0.52 10.43
CA ALA A 28 3.21 0.94 10.58
C ALA A 28 2.54 1.64 9.39
N PHE A 29 2.65 1.04 8.20
CA PHE A 29 2.05 1.55 6.98
C PHE A 29 1.73 0.42 6.01
N VAL A 30 0.55 0.48 5.42
CA VAL A 30 0.10 -0.38 4.32
C VAL A 30 -0.40 0.53 3.20
N PHE A 31 0.28 0.47 2.06
CA PHE A 31 -0.16 1.07 0.80
C PHE A 31 -0.86 0.00 -0.02
N ASP A 32 -2.06 0.29 -0.53
CA ASP A 32 -2.87 -0.68 -1.24
C ASP A 32 -3.47 -0.07 -2.52
N ALA A 33 -2.93 -0.42 -3.68
CA ALA A 33 -3.42 0.04 -4.97
C ALA A 33 -4.49 -0.92 -5.49
N ARG A 34 -5.76 -0.50 -5.40
CA ARG A 34 -6.94 -1.26 -5.81
C ARG A 34 -7.38 -0.82 -7.21
N PHE A 35 -7.03 -1.59 -8.25
CA PHE A 35 -7.58 -1.38 -9.60
C PHE A 35 -9.08 -1.73 -9.60
N ASN A 36 -9.40 -2.85 -8.97
CA ASN A 36 -10.76 -3.36 -8.78
C ASN A 36 -10.79 -4.22 -7.52
N PHE A 37 -11.40 -3.78 -6.43
CA PHE A 37 -11.51 -4.58 -5.21
C PHE A 37 -12.72 -4.15 -4.40
N ALA A 38 -13.64 -5.08 -4.11
CA ALA A 38 -14.96 -4.75 -3.57
C ALA A 38 -15.63 -3.59 -4.35
N SER A 39 -15.88 -2.45 -3.70
CA SER A 39 -16.44 -1.24 -4.32
C SER A 39 -15.40 -0.27 -4.87
N ASP A 40 -14.11 -0.48 -4.57
CA ASP A 40 -13.04 0.42 -4.99
C ASP A 40 -12.64 0.15 -6.46
N LYS A 41 -12.51 1.24 -7.22
CA LYS A 41 -12.06 1.24 -8.62
C LYS A 41 -10.99 2.29 -8.76
N ASN A 42 -9.78 1.89 -9.15
CA ASN A 42 -8.63 2.77 -9.26
C ASN A 42 -8.45 3.66 -8.02
N THR A 43 -8.42 3.03 -6.84
CA THR A 43 -8.30 3.70 -5.56
C THR A 43 -7.01 3.28 -4.87
N ILE A 44 -6.24 4.24 -4.37
CA ILE A 44 -5.18 3.97 -3.40
C ILE A 44 -5.80 4.01 -2.00
N VAL A 45 -5.54 2.99 -1.19
CA VAL A 45 -5.93 2.94 0.21
C VAL A 45 -4.70 2.82 1.09
N CYS A 46 -4.56 3.73 2.04
CA CYS A 46 -3.49 3.73 3.03
C CYS A 46 -4.08 3.40 4.40
N ASN A 47 -3.41 2.53 5.16
CA ASN A 47 -3.80 2.22 6.54
C ASN A 47 -2.60 1.81 7.39
N ASN A 48 -2.83 1.53 8.67
CA ASN A 48 -1.91 0.89 9.59
C ASN A 48 -2.63 -0.25 10.33
N ARG A 49 -1.87 -1.19 10.87
CA ARG A 49 -2.37 -2.27 11.74
C ARG A 49 -1.61 -2.22 13.06
N LYS A 50 -2.33 -2.19 14.18
CA LYS A 50 -1.75 -2.15 15.52
C LYS A 50 -2.44 -3.17 16.43
N GLY A 51 -1.65 -4.04 17.06
CA GLY A 51 -2.19 -5.11 17.91
C GLY A 51 -3.21 -6.00 17.20
N GLY A 52 -2.96 -6.30 15.93
CA GLY A 52 -3.83 -7.13 15.09
C GLY A 52 -5.05 -6.42 14.48
N SER A 53 -5.34 -5.18 14.89
CA SER A 53 -6.50 -4.42 14.42
C SER A 53 -6.12 -3.35 13.39
N TRP A 54 -6.98 -3.17 12.38
CA TRP A 54 -6.83 -2.12 11.38
C TRP A 54 -7.22 -0.75 11.94
N GLY A 55 -6.48 0.28 11.52
CA GLY A 55 -6.83 1.68 11.75
C GLY A 55 -7.90 2.19 10.78
N SER A 56 -8.08 3.51 10.76
CA SER A 56 -8.95 4.18 9.79
C SER A 56 -8.25 4.27 8.42
N GLU A 57 -8.92 3.77 7.39
CA GLU A 57 -8.45 3.80 6.01
C GLU A 57 -8.49 5.23 5.43
N GLU A 58 -7.39 5.64 4.80
CA GLU A 58 -7.29 6.88 4.01
C GLU A 58 -7.36 6.50 2.53
N ARG A 59 -8.37 7.03 1.82
CA ARG A 59 -8.65 6.70 0.42
C ARG A 59 -8.29 7.85 -0.51
N HIS A 60 -7.58 7.56 -1.59
CA HIS A 60 -7.18 8.52 -2.61
C HIS A 60 -7.66 8.04 -3.99
N ALA A 61 -8.88 8.43 -4.38
CA ALA A 61 -9.50 8.00 -5.64
C ALA A 61 -9.16 8.90 -6.85
N HIS A 62 -8.68 10.12 -6.61
CA HIS A 62 -8.36 11.07 -7.69
C HIS A 62 -6.91 10.97 -8.19
N SER A 63 -6.10 10.08 -7.61
CA SER A 63 -4.67 9.97 -7.88
C SER A 63 -4.26 8.50 -8.01
N PHE A 64 -4.55 7.89 -9.15
CA PHE A 64 -4.23 6.49 -9.44
C PHE A 64 -3.39 6.36 -10.72
N PRO A 65 -2.07 6.58 -10.65
CA PRO A 65 -1.18 6.56 -11.81
C PRO A 65 -0.66 5.15 -12.11
N PHE A 66 -1.56 4.17 -12.14
CA PHE A 66 -1.23 2.80 -12.49
C PHE A 66 -2.10 2.34 -13.66
N ALA A 67 -1.50 1.55 -14.55
CA ALA A 67 -2.18 0.90 -15.67
C ALA A 67 -1.73 -0.57 -15.75
N LEU A 68 -2.65 -1.46 -16.10
CA LEU A 68 -2.34 -2.88 -16.26
C LEU A 68 -1.36 -3.08 -17.41
N GLY A 69 -0.32 -3.88 -17.17
CA GLY A 69 0.72 -4.16 -18.16
C GLY A 69 1.80 -3.07 -18.29
N GLU A 70 1.68 -1.95 -17.59
CA GLU A 70 2.69 -0.88 -17.59
C GLU A 70 3.63 -0.98 -16.38
N THR A 71 4.93 -0.74 -16.60
CA THR A 71 5.90 -0.61 -15.52
C THR A 71 5.76 0.74 -14.83
N PHE A 72 5.82 0.74 -13.50
CA PHE A 72 5.84 1.96 -12.69
C PHE A 72 7.02 1.96 -11.71
N LYS A 73 7.31 3.15 -11.17
CA LYS A 73 8.28 3.33 -10.08
C LYS A 73 7.61 4.01 -8.92
N ILE A 74 7.53 3.33 -7.79
CA ILE A 74 7.05 3.90 -6.52
C ILE A 74 8.24 4.29 -5.64
N LYS A 75 8.12 5.42 -4.95
CA LYS A 75 9.03 5.86 -3.90
C LYS A 75 8.22 6.17 -2.66
N ILE A 76 8.59 5.57 -1.54
CA ILE A 76 8.06 5.90 -0.22
C ILE A 76 9.17 6.67 0.50
N LYS A 77 8.96 7.96 0.70
CA LYS A 77 9.86 8.81 1.47
C LYS A 77 9.39 8.82 2.91
N VAL A 78 10.32 8.56 3.83
CA VAL A 78 10.06 8.60 5.26
C VAL A 78 10.49 9.97 5.77
N HIS A 79 9.53 10.80 6.14
CA HIS A 79 9.77 12.08 6.81
C HIS A 79 9.59 11.91 8.32
N HIS A 80 9.86 12.96 9.09
CA HIS A 80 9.75 12.90 10.55
C HIS A 80 8.34 12.61 11.08
N ASP A 81 7.31 13.00 10.32
CA ASP A 81 5.90 13.02 10.71
C ASP A 81 4.99 12.18 9.80
N GLN A 82 5.48 11.81 8.62
CA GLN A 82 4.67 11.11 7.61
C GLN A 82 5.48 10.26 6.63
N TYR A 83 4.79 9.33 6.00
CA TYR A 83 5.20 8.73 4.73
C TYR A 83 4.66 9.58 3.57
N GLN A 84 5.50 9.93 2.61
CA GLN A 84 5.09 10.55 1.35
C GLN A 84 5.31 9.56 0.21
N ILE A 85 4.27 9.31 -0.57
CA ILE A 85 4.27 8.30 -1.63
C ILE A 85 4.20 8.99 -2.98
N GLN A 86 5.19 8.67 -3.83
CA GLN A 86 5.30 9.18 -5.19
C GLN A 86 5.33 8.01 -6.18
N VAL A 87 4.58 8.12 -7.27
CA VAL A 87 4.63 7.20 -8.41
C VAL A 87 5.05 7.96 -9.65
N GLY A 88 6.18 7.56 -10.24
CA GLY A 88 6.85 8.34 -11.28
C GLY A 88 7.26 9.72 -10.77
N SER A 89 6.61 10.77 -11.27
CA SER A 89 6.78 12.17 -10.85
C SER A 89 5.61 12.72 -10.04
N HIS A 90 4.58 11.92 -9.76
CA HIS A 90 3.34 12.37 -9.13
C HIS A 90 3.29 11.95 -7.67
N ASP A 91 3.03 12.89 -6.77
CA ASP A 91 2.72 12.58 -5.38
C ASP A 91 1.27 12.08 -5.31
N VAL A 92 1.07 10.87 -4.77
CA VAL A 92 -0.23 10.16 -4.81
C VAL A 92 -0.89 10.03 -3.45
N ALA A 93 -0.10 10.04 -2.38
CA ALA A 93 -0.59 9.94 -1.01
C ALA A 93 0.44 10.48 -0.02
N THR A 94 -0.07 10.96 1.10
CA THR A 94 0.69 11.28 2.31
C THR A 94 -0.03 10.61 3.46
N PHE A 95 0.70 9.87 4.31
CA PHE A 95 0.14 9.15 5.45
C PHE A 95 0.94 9.50 6.71
N HIS A 96 0.29 10.15 7.68
CA HIS A 96 0.94 10.54 8.92
C HIS A 96 1.29 9.32 9.76
N HIS A 97 2.44 9.37 10.45
CA HIS A 97 2.89 8.27 11.30
C HIS A 97 1.90 8.00 12.43
N LYS A 98 1.35 6.78 12.45
CA LYS A 98 0.47 6.29 13.53
C LYS A 98 1.21 5.36 14.49
N MET A 99 2.46 5.03 14.17
CA MET A 99 3.34 4.11 14.90
C MET A 99 4.80 4.59 14.79
N PRO A 100 5.68 4.21 15.73
CA PRO A 100 7.10 4.53 15.65
C PRO A 100 7.76 3.93 14.40
N ILE A 101 8.56 4.72 13.69
CA ILE A 101 9.22 4.33 12.42
C ILE A 101 10.31 3.29 12.68
N ASP A 102 10.97 3.37 13.82
CA ASP A 102 12.05 2.47 14.26
C ASP A 102 11.57 1.05 14.56
N GLU A 103 10.25 0.81 14.60
CA GLU A 103 9.69 -0.54 14.66
C GLU A 103 9.60 -1.24 13.29
N VAL A 104 9.79 -0.52 12.18
CA VAL A 104 9.75 -1.09 10.83
C VAL A 104 11.11 -1.72 10.49
N ASP A 105 11.12 -3.04 10.31
CA ASP A 105 12.31 -3.80 9.89
C ASP A 105 12.08 -4.62 8.62
N THR A 106 10.84 -4.68 8.13
CA THR A 106 10.44 -5.57 7.04
C THR A 106 9.59 -4.81 6.02
N LEU A 107 10.05 -4.84 4.76
CA LEU A 107 9.27 -4.45 3.58
C LEU A 107 8.68 -5.71 2.96
N ARG A 108 7.35 -5.73 2.77
CA ARG A 108 6.66 -6.81 2.08
C ARG A 108 5.82 -6.26 0.94
N ILE A 109 5.80 -6.98 -0.18
CA ILE A 109 5.07 -6.60 -1.40
C ILE A 109 4.30 -7.83 -1.86
N ASP A 110 2.98 -7.71 -1.95
CA ASP A 110 2.09 -8.81 -2.36
C ASP A 110 1.06 -8.37 -3.40
N GLY A 111 0.35 -9.36 -3.94
CA GLY A 111 -0.78 -9.19 -4.84
C GLY A 111 -0.37 -9.24 -6.30
N HIS A 112 -1.10 -8.53 -7.15
CA HIS A 112 -0.98 -8.58 -8.59
C HIS A 112 0.07 -7.59 -9.09
N VAL A 113 1.34 -7.86 -8.76
CA VAL A 113 2.49 -7.06 -9.18
C VAL A 113 3.71 -7.94 -9.39
N GLU A 114 4.50 -7.64 -10.42
CA GLU A 114 5.82 -8.23 -10.63
C GLU A 114 6.89 -7.27 -10.09
N LEU A 115 7.76 -7.78 -9.21
CA LEU A 115 8.81 -6.98 -8.61
C LEU A 115 10.11 -7.12 -9.42
N HIS A 116 10.59 -6.02 -9.99
CA HIS A 116 11.83 -6.02 -10.75
C HIS A 116 13.07 -5.55 -9.96
N ASP A 117 12.94 -4.56 -9.08
CA ASP A 117 14.05 -3.96 -8.33
C ASP A 117 13.55 -3.31 -7.04
N VAL A 118 14.36 -3.37 -5.99
CA VAL A 118 14.13 -2.68 -4.71
C VAL A 118 15.42 -2.02 -4.27
N LYS A 119 15.34 -0.74 -3.92
CA LYS A 119 16.47 0.04 -3.40
C LYS A 119 16.03 0.79 -2.15
N VAL A 120 16.70 0.47 -1.04
CA VAL A 120 16.62 1.23 0.21
C VAL A 120 17.80 2.19 0.23
N LYS A 121 17.56 3.43 0.68
CA LYS A 121 18.58 4.47 0.80
C LYS A 121 18.44 5.14 2.15
N ASP A 122 19.58 5.41 2.77
CA ASP A 122 19.70 6.23 3.97
C ASP A 122 19.67 7.74 3.64
#